data_AF-A0A017RXJ8-F1
#
_entry.id   AF-A0A017RXJ8-F1
#
_cell.length_a   1.000
_cell.length_b   1.000
_cell.length_c   1.000
_cell.angle_alpha   90.00
_cell.angle_beta   90.00
_cell.angle_gamma   90.00
#
_symmetry.space_group_name_H-M   'P 1'
#
loop_
_entity.id
_entity.type
_entity.pdbx_description
1 polymer ?
#
loop_
_entity_poly.entity_id
_entity_poly.type
_entity_poly.pdbx_seq_one_letter_code
_entity_poly.pdbx_strand_id
1 'polypeptide(L)'
;MFDYIKATMSSMYKEDIDMTVEEFVENNIKYYTEEQLIEQYGEKVKMFYVHAKINSPEELQLLVEKVAAGGIEMSFEFKTNKKR
;
A
#
# COMPACT_ATOMS: atom_id res chain seq x y z
N MET A 1 1.41 -20.70 7.36
CA MET A 1 0.91 -20.08 6.13
C MET A 1 0.14 -18.84 6.53
N PHE A 2 0.44 -17.70 5.94
CA PHE A 2 -0.33 -16.47 6.15
C PHE A 2 -1.61 -16.53 5.31
N ASP A 3 -2.70 -15.96 5.79
CA ASP A 3 -3.96 -15.95 5.02
C ASP A 3 -3.94 -14.85 3.96
N TYR A 4 -3.28 -13.73 4.26
CA TYR A 4 -2.95 -12.69 3.31
C TYR A 4 -1.82 -11.79 3.85
N ILE A 5 -1.21 -11.03 2.96
CA ILE A 5 -0.27 -9.95 3.28
C ILE A 5 -1.00 -8.62 3.11
N LYS A 6 -0.89 -7.74 4.09
CA LYS A 6 -1.29 -6.34 3.93
C LYS A 6 -0.07 -5.58 3.45
N ALA A 7 -0.10 -5.10 2.21
CA ALA A 7 0.88 -4.17 1.68
C ALA A 7 0.39 -2.75 1.94
N THR A 8 1.19 -1.90 2.56
CA THR A 8 0.89 -0.49 2.77
C THR A 8 1.90 0.34 2.02
N MET A 9 1.42 1.21 1.15
CA MET A 9 2.22 2.19 0.45
C MET A 9 1.89 3.58 0.96
N SER A 10 2.88 4.45 1.02
CA SER A 10 2.72 5.82 1.47
C SER A 10 3.50 6.80 0.61
N SER A 11 2.86 7.93 0.28
CA SER A 11 3.51 9.06 -0.38
C SER A 11 2.97 10.40 0.14
N MET A 12 3.81 11.44 0.06
CA MET A 12 3.37 12.83 0.27
C MET A 12 2.60 13.36 -0.94
N TYR A 13 2.73 12.71 -2.09
CA TYR A 13 2.05 13.07 -3.33
C TYR A 13 0.85 12.15 -3.54
N LYS A 14 -0.31 12.76 -3.70
CA LYS A 14 -1.55 12.02 -3.95
C LYS A 14 -1.52 11.27 -5.29
N GLU A 15 -0.86 11.83 -6.30
CA GLU A 15 -0.77 11.26 -7.65
C GLU A 15 -0.12 9.86 -7.63
N ASP A 16 0.91 9.65 -6.80
CA ASP A 16 1.56 8.35 -6.64
C ASP A 16 0.59 7.27 -6.13
N ILE A 17 -0.28 7.66 -5.19
CA ILE A 17 -1.29 6.78 -4.63
C ILE A 17 -2.41 6.53 -5.64
N ASP A 18 -2.82 7.56 -6.39
CA ASP A 18 -3.89 7.43 -7.39
C ASP A 18 -3.45 6.51 -8.54
N MET A 19 -2.21 6.62 -9.04
CA MET A 19 -1.66 5.69 -10.03
C MET A 19 -1.60 4.24 -9.51
N THR A 20 -1.24 4.06 -8.24
CA THR A 20 -1.24 2.74 -7.61
C THR A 20 -2.65 2.16 -7.53
N VAL A 21 -3.63 3.00 -7.19
CA VAL A 21 -5.04 2.62 -7.08
C VAL A 21 -5.58 2.19 -8.44
N GLU A 22 -5.27 2.90 -9.52
CA GLU A 22 -5.67 2.51 -10.88
C GLU A 22 -5.20 1.09 -11.22
N GLU A 23 -3.94 0.77 -10.94
CA GLU A 23 -3.40 -0.57 -11.15
C GLU A 23 -4.13 -1.64 -10.31
N PHE A 24 -4.47 -1.33 -9.05
CA PHE A 24 -5.23 -2.25 -8.21
C PHE A 24 -6.63 -2.51 -8.74
N VAL A 25 -7.28 -1.49 -9.32
CA VAL A 25 -8.57 -1.64 -9.98
C VAL A 25 -8.43 -2.54 -11.21
N GLU A 26 -7.42 -2.30 -12.06
CA GLU A 26 -7.17 -3.10 -13.27
C GLU A 26 -6.89 -4.58 -12.95
N ASN A 27 -6.21 -4.85 -11.85
CA ASN A 27 -5.83 -6.21 -11.43
C ASN A 27 -6.80 -6.82 -10.40
N ASN A 28 -7.93 -6.16 -10.11
CA ASN A 28 -8.94 -6.62 -9.14
C ASN A 28 -8.36 -6.92 -7.74
N ILE A 29 -7.35 -6.15 -7.33
CA ILE A 29 -6.73 -6.24 -6.01
C ILE A 29 -7.60 -5.46 -5.02
N LYS A 30 -7.90 -6.07 -3.86
CA LYS A 30 -8.67 -5.37 -2.82
C LYS A 30 -7.80 -4.35 -2.10
N TYR A 31 -8.23 -3.10 -2.03
CA TYR A 31 -7.51 -2.04 -1.33
C TYR A 31 -8.44 -1.08 -0.59
N TYR A 32 -7.86 -0.23 0.24
CA TYR A 32 -8.48 0.99 0.77
C TYR A 32 -7.42 2.08 0.94
N THR A 33 -7.84 3.34 0.89
CA THR A 33 -6.95 4.51 1.04
C THR A 33 -7.20 5.22 2.36
N GLU A 34 -6.16 5.84 2.91
CA GLU A 34 -6.21 6.66 4.11
C GLU A 34 -5.37 7.93 3.89
N GLU A 35 -5.74 9.04 4.52
CA GLU A 35 -4.90 10.23 4.58
C GLU A 35 -4.67 10.62 6.04
N GLN A 36 -3.44 10.98 6.37
CA GLN A 36 -3.08 11.44 7.72
C GLN A 36 -2.24 12.71 7.63
N LEU A 37 -2.41 13.58 8.62
CA LEU A 37 -1.52 14.71 8.83
C LEU A 37 -0.43 14.27 9.81
N ILE A 38 0.81 14.21 9.35
CA ILE A 38 1.96 13.82 10.17
C ILE A 38 2.81 15.05 10.49
N GLU A 39 3.45 15.06 11.65
CA GLU A 39 4.41 16.09 12.01
C GLU A 39 5.82 15.58 11.69
N GLN A 40 6.46 16.19 10.71
CA GLN A 40 7.81 15.85 10.28
C GLN A 40 8.66 17.11 10.33
N TYR A 41 9.77 17.06 11.08
CA TYR A 41 10.68 18.20 11.25
C TYR A 41 10.02 19.49 11.81
N GLY A 42 8.93 19.36 12.57
CA GLY A 42 8.18 20.50 13.13
C GLY A 42 7.17 21.13 12.15
N GLU A 43 6.99 20.53 10.98
CA GLU A 43 5.96 20.92 10.01
C GLU A 43 4.87 19.86 9.88
N LYS A 44 3.64 20.31 9.63
CA LYS A 44 2.51 19.42 9.36
C LYS A 44 2.47 19.06 7.88
N VAL A 45 2.80 17.82 7.56
CA VAL A 45 2.81 17.28 6.21
C VAL A 45 1.59 16.37 6.03
N LYS A 46 0.95 16.45 4.86
CA LYS A 46 -0.12 15.52 4.50
C LYS A 46 0.50 14.27 3.88
N MET A 47 0.23 13.11 4.46
CA MET A 47 0.69 11.82 3.97
C MET A 47 -0.52 11.00 3.52
N PHE A 48 -0.40 10.40 2.34
CA PHE A 48 -1.41 9.55 1.75
C PHE A 48 -0.95 8.11 1.83
N TYR A 49 -1.89 7.21 2.14
CA TYR A 49 -1.66 5.80 2.28
C TYR A 49 -2.62 5.01 1.40
N VAL A 50 -2.13 3.91 0.83
CA VAL A 50 -2.98 2.86 0.27
C VAL A 50 -2.60 1.52 0.86
N HIS A 51 -3.60 0.76 1.24
CA HIS A 51 -3.46 -0.54 1.85
C HIS A 51 -4.09 -1.58 0.94
N ALA A 52 -3.28 -2.50 0.43
CA ALA A 52 -3.71 -3.60 -0.43
C ALA A 52 -3.70 -4.93 0.32
N LYS A 53 -4.69 -5.77 0.02
CA LYS A 53 -4.80 -7.14 0.53
C LYS A 53 -4.27 -8.12 -0.52
N ILE A 54 -3.12 -8.68 -0.25
CA ILE A 54 -2.35 -9.53 -1.15
C ILE A 54 -2.54 -10.99 -0.77
N ASN A 55 -3.13 -11.75 -1.67
CA ASN A 55 -3.52 -13.15 -1.51
C ASN A 55 -2.66 -14.09 -2.37
N SER A 56 -1.88 -13.56 -3.32
CA SER A 56 -0.99 -14.37 -4.17
C SER A 56 0.41 -13.78 -4.33
N PRO A 57 1.41 -14.61 -4.68
CA PRO A 57 2.76 -14.13 -5.02
C PRO A 57 2.79 -13.20 -6.24
N GLU A 58 1.91 -13.41 -7.22
CA GLU A 58 1.83 -12.58 -8.43
C GLU A 58 1.35 -11.15 -8.10
N GLU A 59 0.33 -11.02 -7.24
CA GLU A 59 -0.13 -9.73 -6.72
C GLU A 59 1.00 -9.01 -5.96
N LEU A 60 1.83 -9.75 -5.23
CA LEU A 60 3.01 -9.20 -4.55
C LEU A 60 4.10 -8.75 -5.52
N GLN A 61 4.36 -9.53 -6.58
CA GLN A 61 5.36 -9.18 -7.59
C GLN A 61 4.98 -7.87 -8.29
N LEU A 62 3.72 -7.75 -8.72
CA LEU A 62 3.19 -6.56 -9.38
C LEU A 62 3.41 -5.30 -8.53
N LEU A 63 3.10 -5.39 -7.23
CA LEU A 63 3.31 -4.31 -6.27
C LEU A 63 4.77 -3.85 -6.19
N VAL A 64 5.70 -4.81 -6.09
CA VAL A 64 7.13 -4.52 -5.88
C VAL A 64 7.74 -3.85 -7.11
N GLU A 65 7.38 -4.31 -8.31
CA GLU A 65 7.86 -3.71 -9.56
C GLU A 65 7.45 -2.23 -9.69
N LYS A 66 6.24 -1.88 -9.25
CA LYS A 66 5.72 -0.51 -9.32
C LYS A 66 6.29 0.39 -8.25
N VAL A 67 6.41 -0.09 -7.01
CA VAL A 67 7.01 0.70 -5.93
C VAL A 67 8.48 1.01 -6.19
N ALA A 68 9.22 0.06 -6.76
CA ALA A 68 10.62 0.28 -7.12
C ALA A 68 10.81 1.42 -8.14
N ALA A 69 9.80 1.71 -8.96
CA ALA A 69 9.85 2.77 -9.97
C ALA A 69 9.43 4.15 -9.45
N GLY A 70 8.60 4.22 -8.40
CA GLY A 70 7.93 5.46 -7.97
C GLY A 70 8.53 6.17 -6.75
N GLY A 71 9.52 5.60 -6.06
CA GLY A 71 10.03 6.19 -4.81
C GLY A 71 9.02 6.19 -3.66
N ILE A 72 7.98 5.36 -3.78
CA ILE A 72 6.92 5.19 -2.79
C ILE A 72 7.45 4.34 -1.63
N GLU A 73 7.22 4.76 -0.39
CA GLU A 73 7.57 3.92 0.75
C GLU A 73 6.56 2.78 0.88
N MET A 74 7.04 1.55 1.07
CA MET A 74 6.20 0.36 1.18
C MET A 74 6.57 -0.47 2.40
N SER A 75 5.56 -0.97 3.09
CA SER A 75 5.69 -1.88 4.21
C SER A 75 4.73 -3.06 4.07
N PHE A 76 5.12 -4.21 4.63
CA PHE A 76 4.35 -5.44 4.59
C PHE A 76 4.01 -5.92 5.99
N GLU A 77 2.74 -6.21 6.23
CA GLU A 77 2.26 -6.87 7.44
C GLU A 77 1.66 -8.22 7.08
N PHE A 78 2.19 -9.29 7.67
CA PHE A 78 1.70 -10.64 7.43
C PHE A 78 0.55 -10.95 8.39
N LYS A 79 -0.66 -11.12 7.87
CA LYS A 79 -1.85 -11.39 8.69
C LYS A 79 -2.17 -12.89 8.70
N THR A 80 -2.20 -13.48 9.89
CA THR A 80 -2.79 -14.81 10.12
C THR A 80 -4.12 -14.63 10.83
N ASN A 81 -5.23 -15.01 10.21
CA ASN A 81 -6.48 -15.31 10.88
C ASN A 81 -6.34 -16.66 11.62
N LYS A 82 -5.54 -16.70 12.68
CA LYS A 82 -5.78 -17.71 13.72
C LYS A 82 -7.08 -17.32 14.40
N LYS A 83 -8.21 -17.92 13.98
CA LYS A 83 -9.40 -18.01 14.83
C LYS A 83 -8.94 -18.65 16.15
N ARG A 84 -8.93 -17.86 17.22
CA ARG A 84 -8.87 -18.39 18.59
C ARG A 84 -10.21 -19.03 18.92
#